data_AF-A0A7S1RY35-F1
#
_entry.id   AF-A0A7S1RY35-F1
#
_cell.length_a   1.000
_cell.length_b   1.000
_cell.length_c   1.000
_cell.angle_alpha   90.00
_cell.angle_beta   90.00
_cell.angle_gamma   90.00
#
_symmetry.space_group_name_H-M   'P 1'
#
loop_
_entity.id
_entity.type
_entity.pdbx_description
1 polymer ?
#
loop_
_entity_poly.entity_id
_entity_poly.type
_entity_poly.pdbx_seq_one_letter_code
_entity_poly.pdbx_strand_id
1 'polypeptide(L)'
;MEQEGGGDQQPEDDGIDDHAIDELLNMASAAATGQSDADGEASAGGSQAGLVPGAKQKARVNAKAPVRTPPRRPPPAVPSSVRGLTVNRLRQPEGAHPEATRQDGEGESAAGRPAERSLTEINGVKIDSETTCIADIRFDSPDDAAFVVSELHGAVFEVSGFGPNTMAVMMNQTSKDGTKVIVHGLPTGIEWQELKDFFKQYGQVAYAAVRQPLLPAQQMPPFQQIPFVQQMPFVQHQPMVPMAALGPADAAPQLVDGCQGEVRYVLPEHALEAVRQLDGSHFLGASIRVHLDALSKDGTKIVVSGIPFGAEWLELKYHFSSVGLVTFADVKGRPPKGEGGKGAVFKGKGPGPYGGCMGLPSGPMMQPRGFKGKGFAPMAKGKGYGL
;
A
#
# COMPACT_ATOMS: atom_id res chain seq x y z
N MET A 1 -67.56 -38.16 9.12
CA MET A 1 -66.98 -36.90 9.65
C MET A 1 -65.79 -37.32 10.52
N GLU A 2 -64.71 -37.91 10.01
CA GLU A 2 -63.87 -37.56 8.84
C GLU A 2 -63.45 -36.10 8.80
N GLN A 3 -62.21 -35.86 9.23
CA GLN A 3 -61.12 -35.06 8.60
C GLN A 3 -59.96 -35.02 9.63
N GLU A 4 -58.92 -35.87 9.52
CA GLU A 4 -57.69 -35.69 8.70
C GLU A 4 -57.02 -34.33 9.01
N GLY A 5 -55.76 -34.22 9.46
CA GLY A 5 -54.55 -34.99 9.16
C GLY A 5 -53.47 -33.97 8.75
N GLY A 6 -52.89 -33.25 9.73
CA GLY A 6 -51.89 -32.20 9.47
C GLY A 6 -50.48 -32.78 9.49
N GLY A 7 -49.93 -33.02 8.29
CA GLY A 7 -48.57 -33.50 8.07
C GLY A 7 -47.51 -32.43 8.29
N ASP A 8 -46.52 -32.79 9.09
CA ASP A 8 -45.23 -32.14 9.27
C ASP A 8 -44.44 -32.25 7.95
N GLN A 9 -44.28 -31.13 7.23
CA GLN A 9 -43.39 -31.05 6.07
C GLN A 9 -42.05 -30.47 6.53
N GLN A 10 -41.08 -31.36 6.76
CA GLN A 10 -39.68 -30.98 6.79
C GLN A 10 -39.27 -30.47 5.40
N PRO A 11 -38.56 -29.33 5.30
CA PRO A 11 -37.95 -28.93 4.04
C PRO A 11 -36.85 -29.92 3.68
N GLU A 12 -36.99 -30.54 2.52
CA GLU A 12 -35.97 -31.40 1.94
C GLU A 12 -34.79 -30.50 1.53
N ASP A 13 -33.65 -30.83 2.11
CA ASP A 13 -32.34 -30.21 1.89
C ASP A 13 -31.83 -30.70 0.54
N ASP A 14 -32.16 -29.96 -0.53
CA ASP A 14 -31.61 -30.17 -1.87
C ASP A 14 -30.12 -29.85 -1.84
N GLY A 15 -29.32 -30.87 -1.51
CA GLY A 15 -27.88 -30.86 -1.56
C GLY A 15 -27.40 -30.42 -2.93
N ILE A 16 -26.75 -29.26 -2.98
CA ILE A 16 -26.05 -28.77 -4.16
C ILE A 16 -24.85 -29.70 -4.36
N ASP A 17 -24.88 -30.48 -5.45
CA ASP A 17 -23.78 -31.35 -5.85
C ASP A 17 -22.48 -30.55 -6.04
N ASP A 18 -21.53 -30.72 -5.12
CA ASP A 18 -20.19 -30.13 -5.13
C ASP A 18 -19.35 -30.50 -6.38
N HIS A 19 -19.82 -31.42 -7.21
CA HIS A 19 -19.12 -31.86 -8.41
C HIS A 19 -19.23 -30.88 -9.60
N ALA A 20 -20.13 -29.90 -9.57
CA ALA A 20 -20.31 -28.95 -10.68
C ALA A 20 -19.27 -27.80 -10.68
N ILE A 21 -18.55 -27.57 -9.57
CA ILE A 21 -17.64 -26.42 -9.45
C ILE A 21 -16.27 -26.70 -10.10
N ASP A 22 -15.81 -27.95 -10.11
CA ASP A 22 -14.53 -28.31 -10.74
C ASP A 22 -14.57 -28.33 -12.28
N GLU A 23 -15.75 -28.52 -12.89
CA GLU A 23 -15.87 -28.54 -14.35
C GLU A 23 -15.81 -27.12 -14.97
N LEU A 24 -16.25 -26.10 -14.23
CA LEU A 24 -16.17 -24.70 -14.67
C LEU A 24 -14.77 -24.10 -14.55
N LEU A 25 -13.94 -24.57 -13.62
CA LEU A 25 -12.54 -24.11 -13.52
C LEU A 25 -11.65 -24.67 -14.65
N ASN A 26 -11.94 -25.88 -15.13
CA ASN A 26 -11.10 -26.53 -16.13
C ASN A 26 -11.37 -26.03 -17.57
N MET A 27 -12.51 -25.39 -17.83
CA MET A 27 -12.79 -24.74 -19.12
C MET A 27 -12.06 -23.39 -19.29
N ALA A 28 -11.71 -22.70 -18.20
CA ALA A 28 -11.01 -21.42 -18.28
C ALA A 28 -9.51 -21.55 -18.61
N SER A 29 -8.89 -22.72 -18.37
CA SER A 29 -7.46 -22.94 -18.64
C SER A 29 -7.14 -23.33 -20.08
N ALA A 30 -8.14 -23.74 -20.89
CA ALA A 30 -7.93 -24.21 -22.26
C ALA A 30 -7.84 -23.08 -23.31
N ALA A 31 -8.11 -21.82 -22.95
CA ALA A 31 -8.15 -20.70 -23.88
C ALA A 31 -6.80 -19.96 -24.09
N ALA A 32 -5.72 -20.36 -23.42
CA ALA A 32 -4.46 -19.60 -23.41
C ALA A 32 -3.31 -20.16 -24.28
N THR A 33 -3.51 -21.27 -24.99
CA THR A 33 -2.46 -21.88 -25.83
C THR A 33 -2.83 -21.85 -27.31
N GLY A 34 -2.94 -20.64 -27.86
CA GLY A 34 -3.12 -20.39 -29.29
C GLY A 34 -1.78 -20.32 -30.00
N GLN A 35 -1.35 -21.48 -30.50
CA GLN A 35 -0.16 -21.74 -31.30
C GLN A 35 -0.33 -21.18 -32.72
N SER A 36 0.58 -20.31 -33.16
CA SER A 36 0.59 -19.74 -34.51
C SER A 36 1.59 -20.48 -35.39
N ASP A 37 1.16 -21.61 -35.96
CA ASP A 37 1.81 -22.27 -37.09
C ASP A 37 0.76 -22.46 -38.19
N ALA A 38 0.91 -21.74 -39.30
CA ALA A 38 0.27 -22.05 -40.57
C ALA A 38 1.00 -21.35 -41.72
N ASP A 39 2.01 -22.04 -42.24
CA ASP A 39 2.36 -22.02 -43.65
C ASP A 39 1.16 -22.51 -44.48
N GLY A 40 0.92 -21.89 -45.63
CA GLY A 40 -0.19 -22.26 -46.52
C GLY A 40 -0.13 -21.55 -47.87
N GLU A 41 0.54 -22.20 -48.81
CA GLU A 41 0.63 -21.91 -50.24
C GLU A 41 -0.73 -21.86 -50.98
N ALA A 42 -0.66 -21.23 -52.17
CA ALA A 42 -1.51 -21.41 -53.36
C ALA A 42 -2.90 -20.72 -53.34
N SER A 43 -3.47 -20.25 -54.45
CA SER A 43 -3.05 -19.91 -55.82
C SER A 43 -4.30 -19.35 -56.52
N ALA A 44 -4.08 -18.56 -57.56
CA ALA A 44 -4.98 -18.24 -58.67
C ALA A 44 -6.08 -17.16 -58.50
N GLY A 45 -5.90 -16.07 -59.28
CA GLY A 45 -6.91 -15.61 -60.23
C GLY A 45 -7.43 -14.18 -60.04
N GLY A 46 -7.06 -13.27 -60.95
CA GLY A 46 -7.88 -12.07 -61.21
C GLY A 46 -7.14 -10.78 -61.58
N SER A 47 -6.80 -10.63 -62.86
CA SER A 47 -6.66 -9.39 -63.66
C SER A 47 -6.99 -8.03 -63.01
N GLN A 48 -6.09 -7.04 -63.11
CA GLN A 48 -5.95 -6.10 -64.24
C GLN A 48 -5.28 -4.77 -63.83
N ALA A 49 -4.28 -4.37 -64.63
CA ALA A 49 -3.89 -3.01 -65.00
C ALA A 49 -3.52 -1.94 -63.93
N GLY A 50 -2.27 -1.46 -64.01
CA GLY A 50 -1.91 -0.12 -63.52
C GLY A 50 -0.42 0.08 -63.27
N LEU A 51 0.29 0.70 -64.21
CA LEU A 51 1.63 1.30 -64.08
C LEU A 51 1.70 2.19 -62.81
N VAL A 52 2.82 2.41 -62.09
CA VAL A 52 4.05 3.18 -62.43
C VAL A 52 5.13 2.89 -61.35
N PRO A 53 6.46 2.94 -61.64
CA PRO A 53 7.50 2.53 -60.68
C PRO A 53 8.09 3.69 -59.86
N GLY A 54 8.57 3.37 -58.65
CA GLY A 54 9.68 4.08 -58.04
C GLY A 54 9.53 4.41 -56.56
N ALA A 55 10.30 3.71 -55.71
CA ALA A 55 11.09 4.33 -54.63
C ALA A 55 11.90 3.26 -53.89
N LYS A 56 13.23 3.34 -54.01
CA LYS A 56 14.19 2.55 -53.24
C LYS A 56 14.13 2.98 -51.78
N GLN A 57 13.62 2.13 -50.89
CA GLN A 57 13.68 2.36 -49.44
C GLN A 57 14.91 1.64 -48.87
N LYS A 58 15.96 2.42 -48.59
CA LYS A 58 17.17 1.97 -47.89
C LYS A 58 16.84 1.73 -46.41
N ALA A 59 16.79 0.47 -46.00
CA ALA A 59 16.77 0.09 -44.59
C ALA A 59 18.14 0.42 -43.96
N ARG A 60 18.19 1.46 -43.12
CA ARG A 60 19.32 1.77 -42.25
C ARG A 60 19.09 1.07 -40.91
N VAL A 61 19.72 -0.09 -40.73
CA VAL A 61 19.82 -0.77 -39.43
C VAL A 61 20.77 0.05 -38.55
N ASN A 62 20.23 0.75 -37.56
CA ASN A 62 21.02 1.49 -36.59
C ASN A 62 21.29 0.58 -35.38
N ALA A 63 22.33 -0.26 -35.48
CA ALA A 63 22.80 -1.09 -34.39
C ALA A 63 23.42 -0.20 -33.30
N LYS A 64 22.68 -0.03 -32.20
CA LYS A 64 23.13 0.68 -30.99
C LYS A 64 24.05 -0.25 -30.21
N ALA A 65 25.34 0.08 -30.18
CA ALA A 65 26.35 -0.70 -29.47
C ALA A 65 26.07 -0.79 -27.95
N PRO A 66 26.38 -1.93 -27.30
CA PRO A 66 26.18 -2.10 -25.87
C PRO A 66 27.14 -1.24 -25.05
N VAL A 67 26.59 -0.48 -24.11
CA VAL A 67 27.33 0.32 -23.13
C VAL A 67 28.05 -0.63 -22.18
N ARG A 68 29.39 -0.66 -22.23
CA ARG A 68 30.22 -1.36 -21.25
C ARG A 68 30.13 -0.66 -19.90
N THR A 69 29.51 -1.32 -18.93
CA THR A 69 29.56 -0.96 -17.51
C THR A 69 30.96 -1.19 -16.95
N PRO A 70 31.56 -0.23 -16.21
CA PRO A 70 32.86 -0.44 -15.56
C PRO A 70 32.74 -1.42 -14.39
N PRO A 71 33.82 -2.13 -14.04
CA PRO A 71 33.84 -3.07 -12.91
C PRO A 71 33.59 -2.33 -11.59
N ARG A 72 32.64 -2.84 -10.79
CA ARG A 72 32.34 -2.35 -9.43
C ARG A 72 33.57 -2.52 -8.53
N ARG A 73 33.92 -1.47 -7.79
CA ARG A 73 34.90 -1.55 -6.68
C ARG A 73 34.36 -2.49 -5.59
N PRO A 74 35.23 -3.28 -4.94
CA PRO A 74 34.85 -4.06 -3.76
C PRO A 74 34.43 -3.11 -2.61
N PRO A 75 33.43 -3.49 -1.80
CA PRO A 75 32.98 -2.67 -0.68
C PRO A 75 34.08 -2.53 0.39
N PRO A 76 34.13 -1.40 1.12
CA PRO A 76 35.04 -1.23 2.24
C PRO A 76 34.68 -2.20 3.36
N ALA A 77 35.71 -2.79 3.99
CA ALA A 77 35.54 -3.64 5.16
C ALA A 77 34.81 -2.88 6.27
N VAL A 78 33.65 -3.41 6.69
CA VAL A 78 32.86 -2.86 7.80
C VAL A 78 33.56 -3.10 9.13
N PRO A 79 33.69 -2.08 10.00
CA PRO A 79 34.30 -2.23 11.33
C PRO A 79 33.37 -3.02 12.28
N SER A 80 33.93 -4.06 12.91
CA SER A 80 33.24 -5.04 13.77
C SER A 80 32.78 -4.51 15.14
N SER A 81 32.39 -3.24 15.27
CA SER A 81 32.17 -2.61 16.58
C SER A 81 30.81 -1.91 16.70
N VAL A 82 29.73 -2.68 16.60
CA VAL A 82 28.45 -2.34 17.25
C VAL A 82 27.85 -3.64 17.82
N ARG A 83 28.32 -4.03 19.01
CA ARG A 83 27.68 -5.07 19.84
C ARG A 83 26.64 -4.38 20.71
N GLY A 84 25.36 -4.56 20.38
CA GLY A 84 24.24 -4.07 21.19
C GLY A 84 22.89 -4.71 20.92
N LEU A 85 22.76 -5.59 19.91
CA LEU A 85 21.55 -6.37 19.65
C LEU A 85 21.95 -7.84 19.53
N THR A 86 21.63 -8.62 20.56
CA THR A 86 21.94 -10.06 20.61
C THR A 86 20.89 -10.83 19.83
N VAL A 87 21.16 -11.12 18.55
CA VAL A 87 20.34 -12.06 17.79
C VAL A 87 20.64 -13.48 18.30
N ASN A 88 19.87 -13.92 19.28
CA ASN A 88 19.96 -15.30 19.78
C ASN A 88 19.29 -16.25 18.79
N ARG A 89 20.09 -16.84 17.90
CA ARG A 89 19.67 -17.94 17.03
C ARG A 89 19.39 -19.16 17.90
N LEU A 90 18.11 -19.53 18.06
CA LEU A 90 17.69 -20.69 18.81
C LEU A 90 18.30 -21.96 18.18
N ARG A 91 19.28 -22.57 18.85
CA ARG A 91 19.82 -23.89 18.50
C ARG A 91 18.73 -24.92 18.78
N GLN A 92 18.36 -25.72 17.77
CA GLN A 92 17.46 -26.86 17.97
C GLN A 92 18.09 -27.86 18.96
N PRO A 93 17.34 -28.39 19.94
CA PRO A 93 17.82 -29.47 20.79
C PRO A 93 17.67 -30.80 20.04
N GLU A 94 18.80 -31.42 19.69
CA GLU A 94 18.84 -32.84 19.31
C GLU A 94 18.61 -33.71 20.55
N GLY A 95 17.58 -34.55 20.47
CA GLY A 95 17.57 -35.93 20.99
C GLY A 95 17.59 -36.15 22.50
N ALA A 96 16.41 -36.31 23.10
CA ALA A 96 16.23 -37.15 24.28
C ALA A 96 14.78 -37.68 24.40
N HIS A 97 14.63 -38.99 24.21
CA HIS A 97 13.57 -39.86 24.74
C HIS A 97 14.27 -40.81 25.73
N PRO A 98 13.58 -41.62 26.57
CA PRO A 98 12.19 -41.57 27.07
C PRO A 98 12.13 -41.68 28.61
N GLU A 99 11.01 -41.35 29.28
CA GLU A 99 10.63 -42.12 30.48
C GLU A 99 9.13 -42.01 30.76
N ALA A 100 8.47 -43.17 30.73
CA ALA A 100 7.07 -43.32 31.04
C ALA A 100 6.89 -43.42 32.56
N THR A 101 6.24 -42.44 33.17
CA THR A 101 5.70 -42.56 34.53
C THR A 101 4.18 -42.40 34.49
N ARG A 102 3.50 -43.44 34.99
CA ARG A 102 2.07 -43.58 35.18
C ARG A 102 1.64 -42.89 36.50
N GLN A 103 0.45 -42.26 36.47
CA GLN A 103 -0.60 -42.22 37.53
C GLN A 103 -0.23 -41.52 38.85
N ASP A 104 -1.01 -40.69 39.54
CA ASP A 104 -2.46 -40.39 39.67
C ASP A 104 -2.57 -38.87 39.99
N GLY A 105 -3.58 -38.08 39.62
CA GLY A 105 -4.99 -38.19 40.03
C GLY A 105 -5.32 -37.26 41.20
N GLU A 106 -5.27 -35.93 41.06
CA GLU A 106 -5.91 -34.97 42.00
C GLU A 106 -6.50 -33.77 41.24
N GLY A 107 -7.72 -33.38 41.62
CA GLY A 107 -8.62 -32.52 40.86
C GLY A 107 -8.18 -31.07 40.71
N GLU A 108 -7.97 -30.64 39.47
CA GLU A 108 -7.80 -29.23 39.12
C GLU A 108 -9.16 -28.55 38.96
N SER A 109 -9.40 -27.67 39.92
CA SER A 109 -10.47 -26.67 39.96
C SER A 109 -10.56 -25.88 38.66
N ALA A 110 -11.78 -25.58 38.22
CA ALA A 110 -12.15 -24.85 37.00
C ALA A 110 -11.73 -23.36 37.02
N ALA A 111 -10.44 -23.08 37.22
CA ALA A 111 -9.84 -21.80 36.91
C ALA A 111 -9.78 -21.66 35.38
N GLY A 112 -10.38 -20.58 34.87
CA GLY A 112 -10.71 -20.39 33.45
C GLY A 112 -9.58 -20.79 32.51
N ARG A 113 -9.92 -21.65 31.53
CA ARG A 113 -9.03 -22.00 30.42
C ARG A 113 -8.48 -20.70 29.83
N PRO A 114 -7.15 -20.50 29.80
CA PRO A 114 -6.57 -19.36 29.11
C PRO A 114 -7.07 -19.40 27.67
N ALA A 115 -7.61 -18.29 27.19
CA ALA A 115 -8.11 -18.17 25.83
C ALA A 115 -7.04 -18.70 24.87
N GLU A 116 -7.41 -19.69 24.07
CA GLU A 116 -6.54 -20.34 23.10
C GLU A 116 -6.12 -19.27 22.08
N ARG A 117 -4.89 -18.75 22.23
CA ARG A 117 -4.37 -17.68 21.36
C ARG A 117 -4.29 -18.22 19.93
N SER A 118 -4.92 -17.51 19.00
CA SER A 118 -4.90 -17.85 17.57
C SER A 118 -3.51 -17.61 16.98
N LEU A 119 -2.66 -18.63 17.07
CA LEU A 119 -1.33 -18.68 16.47
C LEU A 119 -1.46 -19.04 14.98
N THR A 120 -0.98 -18.15 14.11
CA THR A 120 -0.87 -18.42 12.67
C THR A 120 0.54 -18.91 12.38
N GLU A 121 0.66 -20.05 11.68
CA GLU A 121 1.96 -20.58 11.27
C GLU A 121 2.30 -20.11 9.85
N ILE A 122 3.37 -19.31 9.71
CA ILE A 122 3.85 -18.79 8.43
C ILE A 122 5.25 -19.35 8.19
N ASN A 123 5.39 -20.23 7.20
CA ASN A 123 6.64 -20.93 6.87
C ASN A 123 7.32 -21.61 8.07
N GLY A 124 6.53 -22.24 8.95
CA GLY A 124 7.06 -22.92 10.15
C GLY A 124 7.30 -21.99 11.35
N VAL A 125 7.05 -20.69 11.22
CA VAL A 125 7.13 -19.73 12.33
C VAL A 125 5.73 -19.47 12.86
N LYS A 126 5.50 -19.79 14.13
CA LYS A 126 4.24 -19.49 14.83
C LYS A 126 4.22 -18.01 15.24
N ILE A 127 3.20 -17.29 14.79
CA ILE A 127 3.04 -15.86 14.99
C ILE A 127 1.67 -15.58 15.60
N ASP A 128 1.64 -14.83 16.68
CA ASP A 128 0.40 -14.33 17.28
C ASP A 128 -0.21 -13.26 16.37
N SER A 129 -1.29 -13.59 15.66
CA SER A 129 -1.92 -12.67 14.70
C SER A 129 -2.54 -11.43 15.36
N GLU A 130 -2.93 -11.51 16.63
CA GLU A 130 -3.62 -10.43 17.36
C GLU A 130 -2.67 -9.33 17.83
N THR A 131 -1.41 -9.66 18.11
CA THR A 131 -0.44 -8.74 18.70
C THR A 131 0.69 -8.40 17.75
N THR A 132 0.56 -8.74 16.46
CA THR A 132 1.63 -8.53 15.49
C THR A 132 1.22 -7.72 14.28
N CYS A 133 2.13 -6.82 13.88
CA CYS A 133 2.04 -6.04 12.67
C CYS A 133 2.75 -6.71 11.50
N ILE A 134 2.30 -6.34 10.30
CA ILE A 134 2.93 -6.71 9.04
C ILE A 134 3.61 -5.47 8.50
N ALA A 135 4.83 -5.56 7.97
CA ALA A 135 5.49 -4.45 7.29
C ALA A 135 5.94 -4.80 5.89
N ASP A 136 5.89 -3.81 5.02
CA ASP A 136 6.44 -3.82 3.66
C ASP A 136 7.76 -3.05 3.66
N ILE A 137 8.86 -3.72 3.28
CA ILE A 137 10.19 -3.09 3.13
C ILE A 137 10.63 -3.24 1.68
N ARG A 138 11.18 -2.16 1.10
CA ARG A 138 11.82 -2.19 -0.22
C ARG A 138 13.29 -1.83 -0.08
N PHE A 139 14.13 -2.68 -0.64
CA PHE A 139 15.56 -2.44 -0.78
C PHE A 139 15.89 -1.82 -2.13
N ASP A 140 17.04 -1.16 -2.22
CA ASP A 140 17.58 -0.69 -3.51
C ASP A 140 18.13 -1.85 -4.37
N SER A 141 18.45 -2.99 -3.75
CA SER A 141 19.00 -4.18 -4.42
C SER A 141 18.18 -5.42 -4.11
N PRO A 142 17.84 -6.28 -5.10
CA PRO A 142 17.18 -7.55 -4.85
C PRO A 142 18.10 -8.54 -4.12
N ASP A 143 19.42 -8.42 -4.27
CA ASP A 143 20.39 -9.25 -3.54
C ASP A 143 20.32 -8.99 -2.02
N ASP A 144 20.22 -7.72 -1.62
CA ASP A 144 20.08 -7.33 -0.20
C ASP A 144 18.77 -7.87 0.37
N ALA A 145 17.69 -7.79 -0.41
CA ALA A 145 16.38 -8.30 -0.03
C ALA A 145 16.38 -9.83 0.14
N ALA A 146 17.04 -10.57 -0.75
CA ALA A 146 17.18 -12.03 -0.62
C ALA A 146 18.06 -12.42 0.57
N PHE A 147 19.15 -11.70 0.81
CA PHE A 147 20.02 -11.91 1.97
C PHE A 147 19.25 -11.72 3.28
N VAL A 148 18.49 -10.63 3.37
CA VAL A 148 17.62 -10.33 4.52
C VAL A 148 16.61 -11.44 4.79
N VAL A 149 15.96 -11.98 3.76
CA VAL A 149 15.03 -13.11 3.92
C VAL A 149 15.76 -14.34 4.47
N SER A 150 16.96 -14.65 3.98
CA SER A 150 17.71 -15.82 4.45
C SER A 150 18.25 -15.68 5.89
N GLU A 151 18.63 -14.47 6.29
CA GLU A 151 19.30 -14.23 7.57
C GLU A 151 18.32 -13.91 8.70
N LEU A 152 17.22 -13.20 8.41
CA LEU A 152 16.26 -12.74 9.42
C LEU A 152 14.99 -13.57 9.54
N HIS A 153 14.76 -14.54 8.65
CA HIS A 153 13.60 -15.41 8.77
C HIS A 153 13.69 -16.28 10.03
N GLY A 154 12.74 -16.12 10.95
CA GLY A 154 12.75 -16.78 12.26
C GLY A 154 13.65 -16.10 13.30
N ALA A 155 14.19 -14.92 13.01
CA ALA A 155 14.95 -14.15 13.99
C ALA A 155 14.02 -13.59 15.07
N VAL A 156 14.55 -13.48 16.29
CA VAL A 156 13.87 -12.79 17.39
C VAL A 156 14.15 -11.30 17.28
N PHE A 157 13.07 -10.53 17.24
CA PHE A 157 13.07 -9.08 17.26
C PHE A 157 12.65 -8.60 18.65
N GLU A 158 13.54 -7.88 19.31
CA GLU A 158 13.30 -7.33 20.64
C GLU A 158 13.29 -5.81 20.53
N VAL A 159 12.15 -5.20 20.86
CA VAL A 159 11.99 -3.75 20.97
C VAL A 159 11.89 -3.42 22.44
N SER A 160 12.55 -2.34 22.87
CA SER A 160 12.50 -1.92 24.28
C SER A 160 11.06 -1.75 24.74
N GLY A 161 10.63 -2.55 25.71
CA GLY A 161 9.27 -2.52 26.28
C GLY A 161 8.29 -3.51 25.66
N PHE A 162 8.65 -4.21 24.59
CA PHE A 162 7.87 -5.32 24.03
C PHE A 162 8.69 -6.60 24.18
N GLY A 163 8.03 -7.70 24.55
CA GLY A 163 8.71 -8.98 24.69
C GLY A 163 9.38 -9.45 23.39
N PRO A 164 10.24 -10.47 23.45
CA PRO A 164 10.87 -11.03 22.27
C PRO A 164 9.80 -11.61 21.33
N ASN A 165 9.71 -11.07 20.10
CA ASN A 165 8.80 -11.58 19.08
C ASN A 165 9.60 -12.24 17.95
N THR A 166 9.16 -13.41 17.49
CA THR A 166 9.76 -14.04 16.31
C THR A 166 9.18 -13.42 15.05
N MET A 167 10.05 -12.89 14.18
CA MET A 167 9.63 -12.34 12.89
C MET A 167 9.73 -13.38 11.78
N ALA A 168 8.76 -13.38 10.87
CA ALA A 168 8.84 -14.13 9.61
C ALA A 168 9.04 -13.16 8.45
N VAL A 169 10.21 -13.26 7.81
CA VAL A 169 10.60 -12.41 6.69
C VAL A 169 10.41 -13.19 5.39
N MET A 170 9.72 -12.61 4.41
CA MET A 170 9.39 -13.29 3.14
C MET A 170 9.56 -12.37 1.94
N MET A 171 10.00 -12.92 0.82
CA MET A 171 9.98 -12.21 -0.47
C MET A 171 8.54 -11.93 -0.91
N ASN A 172 8.26 -10.70 -1.33
CA ASN A 172 6.96 -10.37 -1.91
C ASN A 172 6.91 -10.85 -3.36
N GLN A 173 6.16 -11.92 -3.62
CA GLN A 173 6.00 -12.49 -4.97
C GLN A 173 5.32 -11.53 -5.97
N THR A 174 4.56 -10.54 -5.49
CA THR A 174 3.93 -9.55 -6.37
C THR A 174 4.91 -8.47 -6.84
N SER A 175 6.14 -8.44 -6.30
CA SER A 175 7.15 -7.47 -6.66
C SER A 175 7.92 -7.92 -7.89
N LYS A 176 7.72 -7.24 -9.02
CA LYS A 176 8.41 -7.54 -10.29
C LYS A 176 9.94 -7.49 -10.17
N ASP A 177 10.44 -6.59 -9.33
CA ASP A 177 11.86 -6.31 -9.22
C ASP A 177 12.56 -7.19 -8.18
N GLY A 178 11.81 -8.00 -7.41
CA GLY A 178 12.37 -8.80 -6.32
C GLY A 178 13.04 -7.97 -5.21
N THR A 179 12.72 -6.68 -5.08
CA THR A 179 13.31 -5.79 -4.06
C THR A 179 12.45 -5.63 -2.81
N LYS A 180 11.23 -6.16 -2.84
CA LYS A 180 10.23 -5.97 -1.78
C LYS A 180 10.13 -7.21 -0.90
N VAL A 181 10.21 -6.99 0.40
CA VAL A 181 10.13 -7.99 1.45
C VAL A 181 8.91 -7.67 2.34
N ILE A 182 8.19 -8.70 2.76
CA ILE A 182 7.13 -8.61 3.77
C ILE A 182 7.67 -9.20 5.07
N VAL A 183 7.49 -8.46 6.15
CA VAL A 183 7.90 -8.87 7.50
C VAL A 183 6.65 -9.05 8.34
N HIS A 184 6.43 -10.26 8.85
CA HIS A 184 5.37 -10.61 9.79
C HIS A 184 5.95 -10.76 11.20
N GLY A 185 5.08 -10.68 12.22
CA GLY A 185 5.50 -10.92 13.60
C GLY A 185 6.11 -9.70 14.30
N LEU A 186 5.98 -8.51 13.73
CA LEU A 186 6.49 -7.28 14.37
C LEU A 186 5.60 -6.87 15.54
N PRO A 187 6.11 -6.31 16.64
CA PRO A 187 5.29 -5.84 17.74
C PRO A 187 4.33 -4.72 17.31
N THR A 188 3.13 -4.69 17.90
CA THR A 188 2.19 -3.57 17.72
C THR A 188 2.80 -2.28 18.26
N GLY A 189 2.67 -1.20 17.49
CA GLY A 189 3.23 0.11 17.86
C GLY A 189 4.63 0.38 17.31
N ILE A 190 5.27 -0.58 16.62
CA ILE A 190 6.53 -0.32 15.93
C ILE A 190 6.35 0.77 14.88
N GLU A 191 7.24 1.75 14.88
CA GLU A 191 7.25 2.80 13.89
C GLU A 191 8.04 2.37 12.64
N TRP A 192 7.63 2.88 11.47
CA TRP A 192 8.33 2.61 10.22
C TRP A 192 9.79 3.06 10.24
N GLN A 193 10.12 4.04 11.08
CA GLN A 193 11.48 4.57 11.20
C GLN A 193 12.41 3.59 11.93
N GLU A 194 11.97 3.02 13.04
CA GLU A 194 12.73 1.98 13.76
C GLU A 194 12.98 0.76 12.86
N LEU A 195 11.95 0.35 12.12
CA LEU A 195 12.08 -0.72 11.13
C LEU A 195 13.12 -0.36 10.06
N LYS A 196 13.06 0.85 9.51
CA LYS A 196 14.02 1.30 8.51
C LYS A 196 15.45 1.30 9.04
N ASP A 197 15.66 1.79 10.25
CA ASP A 197 16.98 1.85 10.89
C ASP A 197 17.52 0.45 11.19
N PHE A 198 16.66 -0.47 11.65
CA PHE A 198 17.04 -1.87 11.87
C PHE A 198 17.43 -2.59 10.57
N PHE A 199 16.67 -2.43 9.48
CA PHE A 199 16.98 -3.10 8.22
C PHE A 199 18.14 -2.46 7.45
N LYS A 200 18.51 -1.21 7.77
CA LYS A 200 19.63 -0.50 7.15
C LYS A 200 20.99 -1.17 7.39
N GLN A 201 21.13 -2.00 8.44
CA GLN A 201 22.36 -2.76 8.70
C GLN A 201 22.58 -3.92 7.71
N TYR A 202 21.51 -4.35 7.02
CA TYR A 202 21.56 -5.48 6.08
C TYR A 202 21.54 -5.04 4.61
N GLY A 203 21.12 -3.80 4.33
CA GLY A 203 21.06 -3.28 2.97
C GLY A 203 20.50 -1.86 2.92
N GLN A 204 20.57 -1.22 1.75
CA GLN A 204 20.04 0.12 1.58
C GLN A 204 18.51 0.07 1.41
N VAL A 205 17.78 0.58 2.41
CA VAL A 205 16.31 0.61 2.43
C VAL A 205 15.78 1.85 1.71
N ALA A 206 15.06 1.63 0.60
CA ALA A 206 14.41 2.67 -0.19
C ALA A 206 13.09 3.12 0.45
N TYR A 207 12.30 2.17 0.96
CA TYR A 207 10.97 2.40 1.50
C TYR A 207 10.64 1.40 2.60
N ALA A 208 9.93 1.87 3.64
CA ALA A 208 9.41 1.04 4.71
C ALA A 208 8.00 1.53 5.05
N ALA A 209 7.06 0.60 5.21
CA ALA A 209 5.70 0.90 5.65
C ALA A 209 5.19 -0.19 6.58
N VAL A 210 4.64 0.21 7.72
CA VAL A 210 4.02 -0.69 8.69
C VAL A 210 2.52 -0.71 8.43
N ARG A 211 1.97 -1.90 8.26
CA ARG A 211 0.54 -2.18 8.24
C ARG A 211 0.16 -2.70 9.61
N GLN A 212 -0.52 -1.86 10.39
CA GLN A 212 -1.18 -2.34 11.59
C GLN A 212 -2.23 -3.36 11.16
N PRO A 213 -2.33 -4.51 11.86
CA PRO A 213 -3.47 -5.38 11.65
C PRO A 213 -4.67 -4.51 11.96
N LEU A 214 -5.63 -4.43 11.02
CA LEU A 214 -6.94 -3.92 11.43
C LEU A 214 -7.37 -4.90 12.50
N LEU A 215 -7.32 -4.45 13.77
CA LEU A 215 -7.96 -5.16 14.85
C LEU A 215 -9.35 -5.46 14.30
N PRO A 216 -9.74 -6.76 14.17
CA PRO A 216 -11.06 -7.09 13.66
C PRO A 216 -11.98 -6.24 14.50
N ALA A 217 -12.71 -5.33 13.86
CA ALA A 217 -13.48 -4.31 14.55
C ALA A 217 -14.23 -5.06 15.63
N GLN A 218 -13.71 -5.01 16.87
CA GLN A 218 -14.36 -5.71 17.96
C GLN A 218 -15.70 -5.03 17.89
N GLN A 219 -16.74 -5.82 17.62
CA GLN A 219 -18.11 -5.37 17.67
C GLN A 219 -18.16 -4.53 18.92
N MET A 220 -18.12 -3.19 18.74
CA MET A 220 -18.15 -2.31 19.87
C MET A 220 -19.43 -2.77 20.55
N PRO A 221 -19.37 -3.21 21.82
CA PRO A 221 -20.50 -3.84 22.46
C PRO A 221 -21.69 -2.94 22.13
N PRO A 222 -22.72 -3.46 21.43
CA PRO A 222 -23.73 -2.65 20.77
C PRO A 222 -24.17 -1.66 21.82
N PHE A 223 -23.86 -0.38 21.60
CA PHE A 223 -23.85 0.66 22.63
C PHE A 223 -25.05 0.40 23.52
N GLN A 224 -24.83 -0.29 24.65
CA GLN A 224 -25.96 -0.70 25.48
C GLN A 224 -26.39 0.64 25.99
N GLN A 225 -27.53 1.11 25.46
CA GLN A 225 -28.18 2.31 25.92
C GLN A 225 -28.12 2.20 27.43
N ILE A 226 -27.25 3.00 28.04
CA ILE A 226 -27.18 3.08 29.49
C ILE A 226 -28.62 3.39 29.84
N PRO A 227 -29.37 2.49 30.50
CA PRO A 227 -30.74 2.79 30.85
C PRO A 227 -30.61 3.99 31.77
N PHE A 228 -31.03 5.13 31.22
CA PHE A 228 -31.01 6.42 31.87
C PHE A 228 -31.58 6.22 33.27
N VAL A 229 -30.70 6.22 34.27
CA VAL A 229 -31.10 6.06 35.67
C VAL A 229 -31.88 7.31 36.03
N GLN A 230 -33.19 7.17 35.92
CA GLN A 230 -34.16 7.52 36.94
C GLN A 230 -33.81 8.74 37.80
N GLN A 231 -34.51 9.82 37.47
CA GLN A 231 -35.10 10.78 38.41
C GLN A 231 -34.14 11.41 39.43
N MET A 232 -33.66 12.60 39.09
CA MET A 232 -33.41 13.62 40.11
C MET A 232 -34.70 14.40 40.40
N PRO A 233 -35.04 14.64 41.67
CA PRO A 233 -36.29 15.30 42.04
C PRO A 233 -36.29 16.77 41.64
N PHE A 234 -37.38 17.11 40.95
CA PHE A 234 -37.95 18.42 40.70
C PHE A 234 -37.73 19.40 41.86
N VAL A 235 -36.82 20.37 41.68
CA VAL A 235 -36.75 21.58 42.50
C VAL A 235 -37.62 22.64 41.86
N GLN A 236 -38.69 22.97 42.58
CA GLN A 236 -39.72 23.93 42.23
C GLN A 236 -39.21 25.38 42.28
N HIS A 237 -39.66 26.18 41.32
CA HIS A 237 -39.74 27.64 41.29
C HIS A 237 -38.45 28.46 41.15
N GLN A 238 -38.27 29.03 39.95
CA GLN A 238 -37.90 30.45 39.82
C GLN A 238 -38.80 31.16 38.80
N PRO A 239 -39.17 32.43 39.07
CA PRO A 239 -40.12 33.20 38.28
C PRO A 239 -39.54 33.71 36.97
N MET A 240 -40.44 33.83 35.99
CA MET A 240 -40.18 34.23 34.62
C MET A 240 -39.64 35.66 34.53
N VAL A 241 -38.53 35.84 33.81
CA VAL A 241 -38.10 37.12 33.24
C VAL A 241 -38.42 37.13 31.74
N PRO A 242 -39.35 37.98 31.27
CA PRO A 242 -39.56 38.20 29.84
C PRO A 242 -38.74 39.42 29.41
N MET A 243 -37.62 39.22 28.71
CA MET A 243 -37.02 40.22 27.81
C MET A 243 -36.06 39.49 26.86
N ALA A 244 -36.42 39.31 25.60
CA ALA A 244 -36.23 40.30 24.53
C ALA A 244 -34.76 40.48 24.15
N ALA A 245 -34.26 39.61 23.27
CA ALA A 245 -33.28 39.91 22.23
C ALA A 245 -33.12 38.69 21.31
N LEU A 246 -34.02 38.58 20.34
CA LEU A 246 -33.84 37.75 19.15
C LEU A 246 -32.64 38.29 18.36
N GLY A 247 -31.45 37.78 18.66
CA GLY A 247 -30.33 37.78 17.71
C GLY A 247 -30.53 36.59 16.76
N PRO A 248 -30.34 36.76 15.44
CA PRO A 248 -30.53 35.67 14.49
C PRO A 248 -29.45 34.61 14.70
N ALA A 249 -29.82 33.53 15.40
CA ALA A 249 -29.00 32.32 15.58
C ALA A 249 -29.01 31.41 14.34
N ASP A 250 -29.43 31.93 13.18
CA ASP A 250 -29.43 31.27 11.88
C ASP A 250 -28.12 31.58 11.12
N ALA A 251 -27.00 31.47 11.82
CA ALA A 251 -25.72 31.32 11.15
C ALA A 251 -25.67 29.88 10.64
N ALA A 252 -26.39 29.63 9.54
CA ALA A 252 -26.20 28.45 8.70
C ALA A 252 -24.69 28.20 8.61
N PRO A 253 -24.21 26.99 8.94
CA PRO A 253 -22.78 26.72 9.01
C PRO A 253 -22.18 27.18 7.71
N GLN A 254 -21.40 28.26 7.77
CA GLN A 254 -20.78 28.84 6.59
C GLN A 254 -19.93 27.73 6.03
N LEU A 255 -20.38 27.21 4.90
CA LEU A 255 -19.83 26.04 4.27
C LEU A 255 -18.51 26.49 3.69
N VAL A 256 -17.49 26.49 4.54
CA VAL A 256 -16.14 26.89 4.19
C VAL A 256 -15.74 26.03 3.00
N ASP A 257 -15.37 26.67 1.90
CA ASP A 257 -14.84 26.01 0.71
C ASP A 257 -13.52 25.32 1.09
N GLY A 258 -13.66 24.12 1.65
CA GLY A 258 -12.55 23.30 2.11
C GLY A 258 -11.85 22.59 0.95
N CYS A 259 -10.79 21.86 1.28
CA CYS A 259 -10.13 20.96 0.34
C CYS A 259 -11.09 19.84 -0.11
N GLN A 260 -10.80 19.26 -1.26
CA GLN A 260 -11.52 18.09 -1.80
C GLN A 260 -10.64 16.85 -1.68
N GLY A 261 -11.16 15.77 -1.12
CA GLY A 261 -10.50 14.47 -1.04
C GLY A 261 -11.04 13.49 -2.07
N GLU A 262 -10.21 12.53 -2.45
CA GLU A 262 -10.58 11.35 -3.23
C GLU A 262 -10.27 10.11 -2.40
N VAL A 263 -11.25 9.23 -2.20
CA VAL A 263 -11.07 7.96 -1.50
C VAL A 263 -11.58 6.83 -2.40
N ARG A 264 -10.82 5.73 -2.47
CA ARG A 264 -11.21 4.51 -3.19
C ARG A 264 -11.26 3.33 -2.24
N TYR A 265 -12.33 2.56 -2.34
CA TYR A 265 -12.50 1.30 -1.64
C TYR A 265 -12.09 0.12 -2.50
N VAL A 266 -11.90 -1.05 -1.87
CA VAL A 266 -11.79 -2.33 -2.59
C VAL A 266 -13.13 -2.70 -3.23
N LEU A 267 -14.22 -2.56 -2.47
CA LEU A 267 -15.56 -2.96 -2.87
C LEU A 267 -16.45 -1.73 -3.09
N PRO A 268 -17.31 -1.72 -4.13
CA PRO A 268 -18.20 -0.59 -4.40
C PRO A 268 -19.28 -0.43 -3.32
N GLU A 269 -19.67 -1.52 -2.66
CA GLU A 269 -20.65 -1.50 -1.57
C GLU A 269 -20.16 -0.64 -0.40
N HIS A 270 -18.87 -0.71 -0.05
CA HIS A 270 -18.28 0.14 0.99
C HIS A 270 -18.29 1.62 0.60
N ALA A 271 -18.17 1.94 -0.69
CA ALA A 271 -18.25 3.33 -1.16
C ALA A 271 -19.67 3.90 -0.97
N LEU A 272 -20.70 3.11 -1.27
CA LEU A 272 -22.09 3.50 -1.05
C LEU A 272 -22.41 3.65 0.45
N GLU A 273 -21.94 2.71 1.27
CA GLU A 273 -22.16 2.76 2.72
C GLU A 273 -21.44 3.95 3.36
N ALA A 274 -20.25 4.29 2.87
CA ALA A 274 -19.50 5.44 3.35
C ALA A 274 -20.21 6.75 3.05
N VAL A 275 -20.89 6.86 1.91
CA VAL A 275 -21.73 8.02 1.59
C VAL A 275 -22.91 8.10 2.54
N ARG A 276 -23.55 6.97 2.88
CA ARG A 276 -24.70 6.95 3.80
C ARG A 276 -24.33 7.28 5.24
N GLN A 277 -23.20 6.79 5.72
CA GLN A 277 -22.81 6.91 7.12
C GLN A 277 -21.94 8.14 7.42
N LEU A 278 -21.07 8.54 6.48
CA LEU A 278 -20.06 9.58 6.72
C LEU A 278 -20.41 10.93 6.08
N ASP A 279 -21.45 11.03 5.26
CA ASP A 279 -21.93 12.32 4.76
C ASP A 279 -22.50 13.17 5.90
N GLY A 280 -21.92 14.36 6.10
CA GLY A 280 -22.19 15.24 7.23
C GLY A 280 -21.42 14.90 8.52
N SER A 281 -20.58 13.86 8.52
CA SER A 281 -19.77 13.51 9.68
C SER A 281 -18.72 14.57 10.01
N HIS A 282 -18.27 14.60 11.26
CA HIS A 282 -17.22 15.52 11.71
C HIS A 282 -15.84 14.88 11.46
N PHE A 283 -15.00 15.58 10.72
CA PHE A 283 -13.62 15.20 10.44
C PHE A 283 -12.70 16.36 10.82
N LEU A 284 -11.83 16.14 11.82
CA LEU A 284 -10.95 17.17 12.40
C LEU A 284 -11.68 18.46 12.81
N GLY A 285 -12.92 18.32 13.32
CA GLY A 285 -13.74 19.44 13.76
C GLY A 285 -14.50 20.18 12.66
N ALA A 286 -14.37 19.77 11.39
CA ALA A 286 -15.17 20.29 10.27
C ALA A 286 -16.17 19.24 9.78
N SER A 287 -17.35 19.66 9.35
CA SER A 287 -18.32 18.75 8.72
C SER A 287 -17.93 18.50 7.27
N ILE A 288 -17.76 17.23 6.91
CA ILE A 288 -17.44 16.82 5.54
C ILE A 288 -18.71 16.41 4.79
N ARG A 289 -18.69 16.55 3.47
CA ARG A 289 -19.70 15.98 2.56
C ARG A 289 -19.10 14.90 1.72
N VAL A 290 -19.81 13.79 1.56
CA VAL A 290 -19.32 12.61 0.85
C VAL A 290 -20.27 12.30 -0.31
N HIS A 291 -19.72 12.21 -1.52
CA HIS A 291 -20.49 11.90 -2.73
C HIS A 291 -19.78 10.79 -3.53
N LEU A 292 -20.56 9.95 -4.22
CA LEU A 292 -20.00 9.03 -5.22
C LEU A 292 -19.42 9.82 -6.40
N ASP A 293 -18.24 9.43 -6.90
CA ASP A 293 -17.71 10.03 -8.12
C ASP A 293 -18.47 9.48 -9.33
N ALA A 294 -19.25 10.33 -10.00
CA ALA A 294 -19.99 9.96 -11.21
C ALA A 294 -19.09 9.55 -12.38
N LEU A 295 -17.81 9.95 -12.36
CA LEU A 295 -16.82 9.56 -13.37
C LEU A 295 -16.15 8.22 -13.05
N SER A 296 -16.42 7.64 -11.88
CA SER A 296 -15.90 6.32 -11.51
C SER A 296 -16.69 5.23 -12.22
N LYS A 297 -16.01 4.49 -13.11
CA LYS A 297 -16.62 3.36 -13.82
C LYS A 297 -17.04 2.23 -12.89
N ASP A 298 -16.26 2.01 -11.84
CA ASP A 298 -16.41 0.84 -10.96
C ASP A 298 -17.27 1.14 -9.73
N GLY A 299 -17.70 2.39 -9.52
CA GLY A 299 -18.46 2.81 -8.33
C GLY A 299 -17.67 2.78 -7.01
N THR A 300 -16.38 2.39 -7.02
CA THR A 300 -15.55 2.24 -5.81
C THR A 300 -14.95 3.55 -5.28
N LYS A 301 -15.13 4.66 -6.00
CA LYS A 301 -14.51 5.94 -5.68
C LYS A 301 -15.55 6.95 -5.19
N ILE A 302 -15.18 7.62 -4.11
CA ILE A 302 -15.93 8.72 -3.52
C ILE A 302 -15.12 10.02 -3.55
N VAL A 303 -15.82 11.14 -3.63
CA VAL A 303 -15.29 12.50 -3.50
C VAL A 303 -15.77 13.06 -2.17
N VAL A 304 -14.84 13.58 -1.38
CA VAL A 304 -15.10 14.17 -0.07
C VAL A 304 -14.88 15.67 -0.18
N SER A 305 -15.84 16.48 0.23
CA SER A 305 -15.76 17.96 0.24
C SER A 305 -15.81 18.49 1.66
N GLY A 306 -15.31 19.71 1.88
CA GLY A 306 -15.30 20.32 3.22
C GLY A 306 -14.16 19.82 4.12
N ILE A 307 -13.10 19.25 3.53
CA ILE A 307 -11.94 18.83 4.31
C ILE A 307 -11.19 20.08 4.81
N PRO A 308 -10.85 20.17 6.10
CA PRO A 308 -10.15 21.34 6.63
C PRO A 308 -8.74 21.44 6.04
N PHE A 309 -8.28 22.68 5.82
CA PHE A 309 -6.93 22.93 5.34
C PHE A 309 -5.90 22.37 6.32
N GLY A 310 -4.96 21.60 5.81
CA GLY A 310 -3.93 20.94 6.62
C GLY A 310 -4.18 19.45 6.82
N ALA A 311 -5.41 18.97 6.62
CA ALA A 311 -5.72 17.56 6.71
C ALA A 311 -4.84 16.73 5.76
N GLU A 312 -4.35 15.61 6.26
CA GLU A 312 -3.51 14.68 5.53
C GLU A 312 -4.35 13.53 4.95
N TRP A 313 -3.88 13.00 3.82
CA TRP A 313 -4.52 11.85 3.18
C TRP A 313 -4.57 10.63 4.11
N LEU A 314 -3.64 10.53 5.07
CA LEU A 314 -3.58 9.44 6.04
C LEU A 314 -4.71 9.52 7.06
N GLU A 315 -5.01 10.71 7.58
CA GLU A 315 -6.14 10.95 8.49
C GLU A 315 -7.46 10.65 7.77
N LEU A 316 -7.57 11.11 6.51
CA LEU A 316 -8.72 10.80 5.67
C LEU A 316 -8.86 9.28 5.49
N LYS A 317 -7.77 8.58 5.18
CA LYS A 317 -7.78 7.13 5.05
C LYS A 317 -8.24 6.44 6.33
N TYR A 318 -7.76 6.89 7.49
CA TYR A 318 -8.12 6.33 8.79
C TYR A 318 -9.61 6.52 9.08
N HIS A 319 -10.14 7.73 8.88
CA HIS A 319 -11.57 8.04 9.08
C HIS A 319 -12.48 7.13 8.24
N PHE A 320 -12.16 6.97 6.96
CA PHE A 320 -12.93 6.15 6.03
C PHE A 320 -12.69 4.63 6.18
N SER A 321 -11.64 4.22 6.90
CA SER A 321 -11.38 2.80 7.18
C SER A 321 -12.40 2.19 8.16
N SER A 322 -13.20 3.01 8.85
CA SER A 322 -14.30 2.56 9.73
C SER A 322 -15.42 1.85 8.96
N VAL A 323 -15.62 2.18 7.68
CA VAL A 323 -16.69 1.60 6.84
C VAL A 323 -16.17 0.42 6.03
N GLY A 324 -14.92 0.45 5.59
CA GLY A 324 -14.35 -0.64 4.82
C GLY A 324 -12.88 -0.42 4.41
N LEU A 325 -12.30 -1.40 3.74
CA LEU A 325 -10.89 -1.34 3.35
C LEU A 325 -10.65 -0.27 2.26
N VAL A 326 -9.94 0.80 2.64
CA VAL A 326 -9.54 1.88 1.74
C VAL A 326 -8.26 1.51 0.98
N THR A 327 -8.34 1.44 -0.34
CA THR A 327 -7.19 1.15 -1.22
C THR A 327 -6.34 2.40 -1.49
N PHE A 328 -7.00 3.55 -1.64
CA PHE A 328 -6.35 4.81 -1.99
C PHE A 328 -7.07 5.98 -1.32
N ALA A 329 -6.31 6.96 -0.86
CA ALA A 329 -6.82 8.23 -0.35
C ALA A 329 -5.87 9.35 -0.80
N ASP A 330 -6.44 10.47 -1.24
CA ASP A 330 -5.69 11.67 -1.63
C ASP A 330 -6.50 12.94 -1.29
N VAL A 331 -5.80 14.06 -1.10
CA VAL A 331 -6.41 15.37 -0.75
C VAL A 331 -5.95 16.42 -1.75
N LYS A 332 -6.87 16.82 -2.63
CA LYS A 332 -6.74 17.88 -3.64
C LYS A 332 -7.12 19.25 -3.07
N GLY A 333 -6.68 20.30 -3.75
CA GLY A 333 -6.95 21.68 -3.34
C GLY A 333 -6.01 22.21 -2.24
N ARG A 334 -4.95 21.45 -1.92
CA ARG A 334 -3.84 22.01 -1.17
C ARG A 334 -3.22 23.12 -2.03
N PRO A 335 -3.10 24.37 -1.55
CA PRO A 335 -2.36 25.39 -2.29
C PRO A 335 -0.99 24.80 -2.59
N PRO A 336 -0.45 24.96 -3.81
CA PRO A 336 0.84 24.39 -4.19
C PRO A 336 1.84 24.80 -3.12
N LYS A 337 2.20 23.84 -2.26
CA LYS A 337 3.03 24.06 -1.09
C LYS A 337 4.37 24.43 -1.66
N GLY A 338 4.64 25.74 -1.75
CA GLY A 338 5.74 26.37 -2.48
C GLY A 338 6.88 25.39 -2.67
N GLU A 339 6.85 24.72 -3.80
CA GLU A 339 7.71 23.57 -4.08
C GLU A 339 9.09 24.18 -4.28
N GLY A 340 9.86 24.23 -3.18
CA GLY A 340 11.22 24.74 -3.17
C GLY A 340 11.96 24.12 -4.34
N GLY A 341 12.24 24.97 -5.33
CA GLY A 341 12.54 24.57 -6.69
C GLY A 341 13.58 23.45 -6.77
N LYS A 342 13.16 22.32 -7.32
CA LYS A 342 14.06 21.38 -7.98
C LYS A 342 13.68 21.26 -9.45
N GLY A 343 14.07 22.30 -10.18
CA GLY A 343 14.56 22.18 -11.56
C GLY A 343 13.70 21.38 -12.53
N ALA A 344 12.48 21.86 -12.83
CA ALA A 344 11.89 21.58 -14.13
C ALA A 344 12.70 22.36 -15.18
N VAL A 345 13.80 21.75 -15.63
CA VAL A 345 14.50 22.14 -16.86
C VAL A 345 13.50 21.99 -18.00
N PHE A 346 12.89 23.10 -18.41
CA PHE A 346 12.19 23.21 -19.68
C PHE A 346 13.20 22.86 -20.78
N LYS A 347 13.21 21.59 -21.18
CA LYS A 347 13.87 21.13 -22.40
C LYS A 347 12.96 21.54 -23.57
N GLY A 348 12.92 22.84 -23.82
CA GLY A 348 12.35 23.41 -25.04
C GLY A 348 13.08 22.82 -26.24
N LYS A 349 12.34 22.07 -27.05
CA LYS A 349 12.83 21.49 -28.29
C LYS A 349 11.98 21.99 -29.46
N GLY A 350 11.97 23.33 -29.63
CA GLY A 350 11.62 24.10 -30.84
C GLY A 350 10.27 23.82 -31.52
N PRO A 351 10.05 24.33 -32.74
CA PRO A 351 10.50 25.60 -33.32
C PRO A 351 9.29 26.43 -33.83
N GLY A 352 9.28 27.75 -33.60
CA GLY A 352 8.27 28.63 -34.15
C GLY A 352 8.92 29.85 -34.81
N PRO A 353 8.95 29.94 -36.15
CA PRO A 353 9.11 31.21 -36.84
C PRO A 353 7.75 31.94 -36.78
N TYR A 354 7.76 33.26 -36.98
CA TYR A 354 6.63 34.20 -36.98
C TYR A 354 6.27 34.84 -35.63
N GLY A 355 6.58 36.14 -35.58
CA GLY A 355 5.57 37.12 -35.18
C GLY A 355 5.97 38.06 -34.05
N GLY A 356 6.43 39.26 -34.42
CA GLY A 356 6.12 40.45 -33.62
C GLY A 356 7.21 40.97 -32.70
N CYS A 357 8.40 41.26 -33.24
CA CYS A 357 9.24 42.30 -32.67
C CYS A 357 8.70 43.67 -33.10
N MET A 358 8.19 44.45 -32.17
CA MET A 358 7.99 45.89 -32.32
C MET A 358 8.46 46.57 -31.04
N GLY A 359 9.55 47.33 -31.17
CA GLY A 359 9.85 48.51 -30.37
C GLY A 359 10.44 48.27 -28.98
N LEU A 360 11.75 48.52 -28.84
CA LEU A 360 12.26 49.79 -28.26
C LEU A 360 13.81 49.84 -28.35
N PRO A 361 14.42 51.05 -28.35
CA PRO A 361 15.65 51.32 -29.07
C PRO A 361 16.94 51.36 -28.22
N SER A 362 18.05 51.14 -28.93
CA SER A 362 19.36 51.78 -28.79
C SER A 362 20.08 51.78 -27.43
N GLY A 363 21.11 50.91 -27.33
CA GLY A 363 22.25 51.08 -26.43
C GLY A 363 23.50 50.39 -27.00
N PRO A 364 24.68 51.04 -27.03
CA PRO A 364 25.85 50.51 -27.74
C PRO A 364 26.63 49.47 -26.92
N MET A 365 26.92 48.36 -27.59
CA MET A 365 28.23 47.70 -27.69
C MET A 365 29.16 47.75 -26.46
N MET A 366 29.25 46.64 -25.73
CA MET A 366 30.43 46.32 -24.92
C MET A 366 30.73 44.82 -24.99
N GLN A 367 31.80 44.48 -25.72
CA GLN A 367 32.45 43.18 -25.64
C GLN A 367 33.30 43.12 -24.37
N PRO A 368 33.36 41.96 -23.69
CA PRO A 368 34.61 41.55 -23.10
C PRO A 368 35.00 40.13 -23.54
N ARG A 369 36.05 40.13 -24.36
CA ARG A 369 37.32 39.39 -24.19
C ARG A 369 37.26 38.01 -23.52
N GLY A 370 37.79 37.05 -24.28
CA GLY A 370 37.91 35.65 -23.91
C GLY A 370 38.75 35.35 -22.68
N PHE A 371 38.42 34.22 -22.08
CA PHE A 371 39.30 33.50 -21.18
C PHE A 371 39.59 32.12 -21.78
N LYS A 372 40.86 31.92 -22.13
CA LYS A 372 41.43 30.73 -22.78
C LYS A 372 42.29 30.03 -21.71
N GLY A 373 41.79 28.99 -21.08
CA GLY A 373 42.59 28.04 -20.27
C GLY A 373 42.44 26.66 -20.90
N LYS A 374 43.47 26.07 -21.53
CA LYS A 374 44.60 25.34 -20.90
C LYS A 374 44.04 24.45 -19.78
N GLY A 375 43.99 23.12 -19.85
CA GLY A 375 44.77 22.14 -20.60
C GLY A 375 44.98 21.00 -19.60
N PHE A 376 44.42 19.82 -19.85
CA PHE A 376 44.74 18.62 -19.08
C PHE A 376 45.07 17.49 -20.05
N ALA A 377 46.28 16.96 -19.86
CA ALA A 377 46.97 16.01 -20.69
C ALA A 377 46.40 14.58 -20.57
N PRO A 378 46.58 13.73 -21.60
CA PRO A 378 46.25 12.32 -21.55
C PRO A 378 47.37 11.51 -20.85
N MET A 379 47.04 10.77 -19.79
CA MET A 379 47.96 9.80 -19.19
C MET A 379 47.93 8.44 -19.93
N ALA A 380 49.04 8.19 -20.60
CA ALA A 380 49.84 6.97 -20.68
C ALA A 380 49.19 5.57 -20.57
N LYS A 381 49.41 4.81 -21.65
CA LYS A 381 49.42 3.34 -21.73
C LYS A 381 50.60 2.75 -20.93
N GLY A 382 50.37 1.69 -20.15
CA GLY A 382 51.38 0.72 -19.70
C GLY A 382 50.81 -0.69 -19.86
N LYS A 383 51.40 -1.58 -20.69
CA LYS A 383 52.33 -2.66 -20.31
C LYS A 383 51.76 -3.49 -19.14
N GLY A 384 51.32 -4.74 -19.28
CA GLY A 384 51.96 -5.85 -19.99
C GLY A 384 52.80 -6.64 -18.98
N TYR A 385 52.24 -7.73 -18.44
CA TYR A 385 52.98 -8.85 -17.85
C TYR A 385 52.17 -10.12 -18.10
N GLY A 386 52.83 -11.13 -18.66
CA GLY A 386 52.36 -12.51 -18.69
C GLY A 386 53.25 -13.37 -17.80
N LEU A 387 52.68 -14.41 -17.20
CA LEU A 387 53.03 -15.83 -17.31
C LEU A 387 52.13 -16.60 -16.34
#